data_AF-A0A0G1SZ81-F1
#
_entry.id   AF-A0A0G1SZ81-F1
#
_cell.length_a   1.000
_cell.length_b   1.000
_cell.length_c   1.000
_cell.angle_alpha   90.00
_cell.angle_beta   90.00
_cell.angle_gamma   90.00
#
_symmetry.space_group_name_H-M   'P 1'
#
loop_
_entity.id
_entity.type
_entity.pdbx_description
1 polymer ?
#
loop_
_entity_poly.entity_id
_entity_poly.type
_entity_poly.pdbx_seq_one_letter_code
_entity_poly.pdbx_strand_id
1 'polypeptide(L)'
;MKNFLKNNSLFLLIVLLAIALRFAGIEKVPPALNWDEISHGYNAYSILKTGKDEWGAVLPTIFRAYGDYKLPVYIYLTALSEAIFGLTALAVRLPGVLAGIVTVVFTYFLARKLFNPKVALLSSLLVAIEPWSLFLSRGAFEANLALALILPGFYFFLKGLKESKYLVLATFLLGLSVWTYNSARIFVPLMIAATKILYWKDLRVLWKKAKVHLFFTSAIAIIFFVPMFWQLIGPAGQARYGKVAIIDVDPQGNTTSGLGIDKKTIHKSIYEVLINDENIENAA
;
A
#
# COMPACT_ATOMS: atom_id res chain seq x y z
N MET A 1 -21.88 -26.52 -6.08
CA MET A 1 -20.72 -26.41 -5.16
C MET A 1 -19.67 -27.51 -5.37
N LYS A 2 -20.02 -28.81 -5.31
CA LYS A 2 -19.06 -29.93 -5.52
C LYS A 2 -18.23 -29.83 -6.81
N ASN A 3 -18.82 -29.46 -7.94
CA ASN A 3 -18.10 -29.33 -9.21
C ASN A 3 -17.10 -28.17 -9.23
N PHE A 4 -17.38 -27.07 -8.53
CA PHE A 4 -16.46 -25.94 -8.42
C PHE A 4 -15.24 -26.30 -7.57
N LEU A 5 -15.47 -26.97 -6.42
CA LEU A 5 -14.41 -27.44 -5.53
C LEU A 5 -13.50 -28.46 -6.25
N LYS A 6 -14.09 -29.40 -6.99
CA LYS A 6 -13.32 -30.41 -7.74
C LYS A 6 -12.46 -29.78 -8.84
N ASN A 7 -12.99 -28.77 -9.55
CA ASN A 7 -12.28 -28.13 -10.66
C ASN A 7 -11.26 -27.07 -10.24
N ASN A 8 -11.28 -26.61 -8.97
CA ASN A 8 -10.37 -25.58 -8.45
C ASN A 8 -9.65 -26.02 -7.17
N SER A 9 -9.58 -27.33 -6.90
CA SER A 9 -9.01 -27.88 -5.66
C SER A 9 -7.57 -27.42 -5.41
N LEU A 10 -6.74 -27.38 -6.46
CA LEU A 10 -5.36 -26.94 -6.35
C LEU A 10 -5.24 -25.44 -6.02
N PHE A 11 -6.09 -24.60 -6.61
CA PHE A 11 -6.13 -23.18 -6.26
C PHE A 11 -6.56 -22.98 -4.80
N LEU A 12 -7.56 -23.73 -4.34
CA LEU A 12 -8.00 -23.68 -2.94
C LEU A 12 -6.90 -24.14 -1.98
N LEU A 13 -6.14 -25.18 -2.35
CA LEU A 13 -5.00 -25.62 -1.56
C LEU A 13 -3.91 -24.54 -1.47
N ILE A 14 -3.63 -23.82 -2.55
CA ILE A 14 -2.70 -22.67 -2.55
C ILE A 14 -3.19 -21.56 -1.62
N VAL A 15 -4.49 -21.25 -1.63
CA VAL A 15 -5.06 -20.24 -0.73
C VAL A 15 -4.98 -20.69 0.73
N LEU A 16 -5.28 -21.97 1.03
CA LEU A 16 -5.13 -22.52 2.37
C LEU A 16 -3.67 -22.50 2.84
N LEU A 17 -2.72 -22.82 1.96
CA LEU A 17 -1.30 -22.70 2.23
C LEU A 17 -0.92 -21.24 2.53
N ALA A 18 -1.40 -20.27 1.72
CA ALA A 18 -1.13 -18.86 1.93
C ALA A 18 -1.67 -18.35 3.29
N ILE A 19 -2.86 -18.80 3.69
CA ILE A 19 -3.46 -18.53 5.00
C ILE A 19 -2.56 -19.13 6.10
N ALA A 20 -2.25 -20.42 6.01
CA ALA A 20 -1.45 -21.11 7.01
C ALA A 20 -0.09 -20.43 7.22
N LEU A 21 0.65 -20.12 6.15
CA LEU A 21 1.97 -19.50 6.23
C LEU A 21 1.94 -18.08 6.81
N ARG A 22 0.89 -17.30 6.55
CA ARG A 22 0.78 -15.91 7.02
C ARG A 22 0.29 -15.82 8.47
N PHE A 23 -0.58 -16.73 8.90
CA PHE A 23 -1.05 -16.77 10.29
C PHE A 23 -0.13 -17.56 11.24
N ALA A 24 0.66 -18.51 10.74
CA ALA A 24 1.50 -19.36 11.57
C ALA A 24 2.48 -18.56 12.42
N GLY A 25 2.24 -18.48 13.73
CA GLY A 25 3.10 -17.75 14.67
C GLY A 25 3.12 -16.23 14.45
N ILE A 26 2.03 -15.63 13.94
CA ILE A 26 1.97 -14.18 13.64
C ILE A 26 2.27 -13.27 14.84
N GLU A 27 1.95 -13.70 16.06
CA GLU A 27 2.28 -12.97 17.30
C GLU A 27 3.70 -13.23 17.81
N LYS A 28 4.33 -14.32 17.36
CA LYS A 28 5.66 -14.74 17.81
C LYS A 28 6.77 -14.34 16.83
N VAL A 29 6.43 -14.18 15.55
CA VAL A 29 7.37 -13.87 14.47
C VAL A 29 6.73 -12.87 13.50
N PRO A 30 7.18 -11.60 13.51
CA PRO A 30 8.20 -11.02 14.38
C PRO A 30 7.79 -10.96 15.88
N PRO A 31 8.73 -11.10 16.83
CA PRO A 31 8.43 -11.24 18.27
C PRO A 31 7.90 -9.96 18.94
N ALA A 32 8.19 -8.80 18.36
CA ALA A 32 7.68 -7.52 18.82
C ALA A 32 7.11 -6.72 17.65
N LEU A 33 6.22 -5.78 17.95
CA LEU A 33 5.80 -4.77 16.99
C LEU A 33 6.95 -3.80 16.79
N ASN A 34 7.27 -3.50 15.54
CA ASN A 34 8.21 -2.42 15.26
C ASN A 34 7.54 -1.06 15.52
N TRP A 35 8.35 0.00 15.59
CA TRP A 35 7.88 1.37 15.81
C TRP A 35 6.78 1.86 14.85
N ASP A 36 6.79 1.41 13.59
CA ASP A 36 5.76 1.77 12.60
C ASP A 36 4.44 1.08 12.89
N GLU A 37 4.50 -0.20 13.26
CA GLU A 37 3.35 -0.98 13.70
C GLU A 37 2.76 -0.41 15.00
N ILE A 38 3.60 0.01 15.96
CA ILE A 38 3.16 0.66 17.19
C ILE A 38 2.45 1.98 16.88
N SER A 39 3.00 2.80 15.99
CA SER A 39 2.36 4.04 15.55
C SER A 39 1.01 3.79 14.86
N HIS A 40 0.89 2.72 14.05
CA HIS A 40 -0.40 2.32 13.48
C HIS A 40 -1.41 1.92 14.55
N GLY A 41 -1.01 1.05 15.49
CA GLY A 41 -1.89 0.57 16.56
C GLY A 41 -2.32 1.69 17.51
N TYR A 42 -1.40 2.56 17.92
CA TYR A 42 -1.73 3.68 18.81
C TYR A 42 -2.72 4.66 18.17
N ASN A 43 -2.50 5.05 16.91
CA ASN A 43 -3.42 5.93 16.21
C ASN A 43 -4.76 5.26 15.93
N ALA A 44 -4.77 3.96 15.62
CA ALA A 44 -6.00 3.18 15.48
C ALA A 44 -6.82 3.18 16.78
N TYR A 45 -6.18 2.91 17.91
CA TYR A 45 -6.80 2.98 19.23
C TYR A 45 -7.35 4.37 19.56
N SER A 46 -6.58 5.42 19.30
CA SER A 46 -7.00 6.80 19.52
C SER A 46 -8.25 7.14 18.69
N ILE A 47 -8.26 6.75 17.41
CA ILE A 47 -9.41 6.94 16.51
C ILE A 47 -10.63 6.19 17.03
N LEU A 48 -10.50 4.95 17.48
CA LEU A 48 -11.61 4.18 18.05
C LEU A 48 -12.21 4.84 19.29
N LYS A 49 -11.38 5.41 20.16
CA LYS A 49 -11.83 5.98 21.43
C LYS A 49 -12.35 7.40 21.31
N THR A 50 -11.78 8.19 20.42
CA THR A 50 -11.97 9.65 20.41
C THR A 50 -12.36 10.22 19.06
N GLY A 51 -12.26 9.44 17.98
CA GLY A 51 -12.37 9.93 16.61
C GLY A 51 -11.18 10.81 16.17
N LYS A 52 -10.11 10.86 16.97
CA LYS A 52 -8.93 11.72 16.73
C LYS A 52 -7.63 10.92 16.69
N ASP A 53 -6.64 11.43 15.97
CA ASP A 53 -5.27 10.91 16.00
C ASP A 53 -4.51 11.30 17.28
N GLU A 54 -3.25 10.86 17.39
CA GLU A 54 -2.38 11.16 18.54
C GLU A 54 -2.10 12.66 18.74
N TRP A 55 -2.37 13.50 17.74
CA TRP A 55 -2.19 14.95 17.77
C TRP A 55 -3.52 15.71 17.93
N GLY A 56 -4.63 15.00 18.13
CA GLY A 56 -5.95 15.58 18.32
C GLY A 56 -6.69 15.98 17.05
N ALA A 57 -6.17 15.65 15.86
CA ALA A 57 -6.84 15.90 14.59
C ALA A 57 -8.01 14.92 14.41
N VAL A 58 -9.18 15.43 14.04
CA VAL A 58 -10.41 14.63 13.86
C VAL A 58 -10.37 13.92 12.52
N LEU A 59 -10.51 12.60 12.53
CA LEU A 59 -10.55 11.73 11.35
C LEU A 59 -9.61 12.17 10.20
N PRO A 60 -8.28 12.25 10.47
CA PRO A 60 -7.37 12.83 9.51
C PRO A 60 -7.23 11.94 8.27
N THR A 61 -6.97 12.59 7.14
CA THR A 61 -6.65 11.95 5.85
C THR A 61 -5.14 11.77 5.65
N ILE A 62 -4.35 12.15 6.65
CA ILE A 62 -2.91 11.96 6.75
C ILE A 62 -2.51 12.01 8.22
N PHE A 63 -1.79 11.02 8.69
CA PHE A 63 -1.41 10.89 10.09
C PHE A 63 0.03 11.33 10.26
N ARG A 64 0.29 12.23 11.20
CA ARG A 64 1.67 12.60 11.55
C ARG A 64 2.31 11.48 12.36
N ALA A 65 3.51 11.05 12.01
CA ALA A 65 4.23 9.98 12.71
C ALA A 65 5.75 10.16 12.58
N TYR A 66 6.48 10.30 13.70
CA TYR A 66 7.95 10.34 13.75
C TYR A 66 8.63 11.25 12.70
N GLY A 67 8.15 12.49 12.55
CA GLY A 67 8.69 13.42 11.55
C GLY A 67 8.39 13.03 10.10
N ASP A 68 7.51 12.06 9.87
CA ASP A 68 6.94 11.66 8.59
C ASP A 68 5.41 11.74 8.65
N TYR A 69 4.78 11.41 7.53
CA TYR A 69 3.33 11.39 7.36
C TYR A 69 2.86 10.08 6.74
N LYS A 70 2.01 9.37 7.49
CA LYS A 70 1.42 8.08 7.12
C LYS A 70 0.06 8.26 6.49
N LEU A 71 -0.25 7.37 5.55
CA LEU A 71 -1.50 7.41 4.82
C LEU A 71 -2.61 6.66 5.58
N PRO A 72 -3.87 7.10 5.45
CA PRO A 72 -4.90 6.80 6.43
C PRO A 72 -5.42 5.36 6.40
N VAL A 73 -5.41 4.71 5.24
CA VAL A 73 -6.21 3.48 5.02
C VAL A 73 -5.77 2.35 5.94
N TYR A 74 -4.46 2.15 6.12
CA TYR A 74 -3.98 1.07 6.99
C TYR A 74 -4.41 1.29 8.44
N ILE A 75 -4.28 2.52 8.96
CA ILE A 75 -4.65 2.89 10.34
C ILE A 75 -6.15 2.68 10.58
N TYR A 76 -7.00 3.10 9.65
CA TYR A 76 -8.44 2.88 9.78
C TYR A 76 -8.83 1.40 9.74
N LEU A 77 -8.15 0.58 8.93
CA LEU A 77 -8.36 -0.87 8.95
C LEU A 77 -7.87 -1.50 10.25
N THR A 78 -6.75 -1.02 10.80
CA THR A 78 -6.26 -1.44 12.12
C THR A 78 -7.26 -1.07 13.21
N ALA A 79 -7.90 0.11 13.16
CA ALA A 79 -8.95 0.47 14.10
C ALA A 79 -10.12 -0.53 14.05
N LEU A 80 -10.59 -0.92 12.87
CA LEU A 80 -11.62 -1.95 12.77
C LEU A 80 -11.15 -3.30 13.35
N SER A 81 -9.89 -3.65 13.15
CA SER A 81 -9.29 -4.88 13.67
C SER A 81 -9.19 -4.87 15.20
N GLU A 82 -8.71 -3.77 15.78
CA GLU A 82 -8.58 -3.59 17.23
C GLU A 82 -9.93 -3.53 17.94
N ALA A 83 -10.98 -3.04 17.27
CA ALA A 83 -12.33 -3.08 17.80
C ALA A 83 -12.84 -4.52 18.05
N ILE A 84 -12.33 -5.49 17.30
CA ILE A 84 -12.73 -6.90 17.38
C ILE A 84 -11.76 -7.70 18.25
N PHE A 85 -10.46 -7.51 18.07
CA PHE A 85 -9.40 -8.34 18.67
C PHE A 85 -8.66 -7.66 19.84
N GLY A 86 -9.02 -6.42 20.17
CA GLY A 86 -8.34 -5.62 21.19
C GLY A 86 -6.94 -5.17 20.78
N LEU A 87 -6.20 -4.62 21.74
CA LEU A 87 -4.84 -4.12 21.55
C LEU A 87 -3.83 -5.27 21.52
N THR A 88 -3.76 -5.96 20.38
CA THR A 88 -2.88 -7.11 20.18
C THR A 88 -2.02 -6.95 18.92
N ALA A 89 -0.88 -7.64 18.87
CA ALA A 89 -0.06 -7.67 17.67
C ALA A 89 -0.81 -8.27 16.47
N LEU A 90 -1.68 -9.25 16.72
CA LEU A 90 -2.59 -9.80 15.71
C LEU A 90 -3.48 -8.70 15.12
N ALA A 91 -4.11 -7.87 15.95
CA ALA A 91 -5.00 -6.82 15.47
C ALA A 91 -4.30 -5.85 14.51
N VAL A 92 -3.09 -5.42 14.85
CA VAL A 92 -2.27 -4.50 14.02
C VAL A 92 -1.81 -5.13 12.71
N ARG A 93 -1.50 -6.44 12.72
CA ARG A 93 -0.98 -7.17 11.56
C ARG A 93 -2.07 -7.75 10.66
N LEU A 94 -3.30 -7.90 11.16
CA LEU A 94 -4.39 -8.54 10.45
C LEU A 94 -4.69 -7.88 9.09
N PRO A 95 -4.73 -6.53 8.94
CA PRO A 95 -4.92 -5.92 7.63
C PRO A 95 -3.84 -6.34 6.61
N GLY A 96 -2.57 -6.40 7.03
CA GLY A 96 -1.45 -6.88 6.22
C GLY A 96 -1.57 -8.37 5.84
N VAL A 97 -1.96 -9.22 6.79
CA VAL A 97 -2.14 -10.66 6.54
C VAL A 97 -3.24 -10.90 5.50
N LEU A 98 -4.38 -10.22 5.66
CA LEU A 98 -5.50 -10.29 4.72
C LEU A 98 -5.11 -9.75 3.34
N ALA A 99 -4.37 -8.63 3.30
CA ALA A 99 -3.82 -8.08 2.06
C ALA A 99 -2.89 -9.08 1.33
N GLY A 100 -2.07 -9.82 2.06
CA GLY A 100 -1.23 -10.88 1.50
C GLY A 100 -2.05 -12.00 0.85
N ILE A 101 -3.13 -12.44 1.50
CA ILE A 101 -4.04 -13.47 0.95
C ILE A 101 -4.76 -12.96 -0.30
N VAL A 102 -5.26 -11.73 -0.27
CA VAL A 102 -5.90 -11.07 -1.43
C VAL A 102 -4.92 -10.98 -2.60
N THR A 103 -3.65 -10.67 -2.33
CA THR A 103 -2.59 -10.62 -3.34
C THR A 103 -2.39 -11.98 -4.03
N VAL A 104 -2.36 -13.08 -3.27
CA VAL A 104 -2.27 -14.45 -3.81
C VAL A 104 -3.49 -14.77 -4.70
N VAL A 105 -4.69 -14.47 -4.20
CA VAL A 105 -5.95 -14.74 -4.90
C VAL A 105 -6.05 -13.97 -6.21
N PHE A 106 -5.76 -12.67 -6.20
CA PHE A 106 -5.88 -11.85 -7.41
C PHE A 106 -4.71 -12.01 -8.37
N THR A 107 -3.55 -12.48 -7.89
CA THR A 107 -2.48 -12.98 -8.79
C THR A 107 -3.01 -14.12 -9.65
N TYR A 108 -3.68 -15.12 -9.05
CA TYR A 108 -4.29 -16.21 -9.81
C TYR A 108 -5.31 -15.69 -10.83
N PHE A 109 -6.26 -14.86 -10.40
CA PHE A 109 -7.32 -14.38 -11.30
C PHE A 109 -6.80 -13.52 -12.45
N LEU A 110 -5.81 -12.66 -12.18
CA LEU A 110 -5.19 -11.81 -13.19
C LEU A 110 -4.37 -12.65 -14.19
N ALA A 111 -3.50 -13.53 -13.71
CA ALA A 111 -2.71 -14.41 -14.57
C ALA A 111 -3.58 -15.35 -15.40
N ARG A 112 -4.70 -15.85 -14.84
CA ARG A 112 -5.66 -16.68 -15.59
C ARG A 112 -6.36 -15.89 -16.70
N LYS A 113 -6.61 -14.60 -16.49
CA LYS A 113 -7.26 -13.73 -17.46
C LYS A 113 -6.32 -13.30 -18.59
N LEU A 114 -5.03 -13.13 -18.29
CA LEU A 114 -4.01 -12.69 -19.24
C LEU A 114 -3.37 -13.85 -20.01
N PHE A 115 -3.27 -15.02 -19.37
CA PHE A 115 -2.56 -16.18 -19.91
C PHE A 115 -3.46 -17.42 -19.88
N ASN A 116 -3.12 -18.40 -19.05
CA ASN A 116 -3.83 -19.68 -18.95
C ASN A 116 -3.86 -20.19 -17.50
N PRO A 117 -4.68 -21.20 -17.18
CA PRO A 117 -4.81 -21.71 -15.81
C PRO A 117 -3.52 -22.26 -15.20
N LYS A 118 -2.60 -22.83 -15.99
CA LYS A 118 -1.34 -23.39 -15.47
C LYS A 118 -0.43 -22.26 -14.98
N VAL A 119 -0.27 -21.21 -15.78
CA VAL A 119 0.48 -20.00 -15.40
C VAL A 119 -0.15 -19.38 -14.16
N ALA A 120 -1.48 -19.29 -14.10
CA ALA A 120 -2.17 -18.75 -12.95
C ALA A 120 -1.88 -19.49 -11.64
N LEU A 121 -1.95 -20.83 -11.67
CA LEU A 121 -1.65 -21.67 -10.53
C LEU A 121 -0.19 -21.48 -10.08
N LEU A 122 0.74 -21.55 -11.02
CA LEU A 122 2.16 -21.37 -10.74
C LEU A 122 2.45 -19.98 -10.15
N SER A 123 1.96 -18.90 -10.77
CA SER A 123 2.14 -17.54 -10.26
C SER A 123 1.56 -17.36 -8.86
N SER A 124 0.36 -17.88 -8.60
CA SER A 124 -0.23 -17.79 -7.25
C SER A 124 0.51 -18.62 -6.21
N LEU A 125 1.03 -19.80 -6.59
CA LEU A 125 1.84 -20.62 -5.70
C LEU A 125 3.15 -19.91 -5.35
N LEU A 126 3.83 -19.34 -6.35
CA LEU A 126 5.06 -18.58 -6.14
C LEU A 126 4.80 -17.41 -5.18
N VAL A 127 3.79 -16.57 -5.43
CA VAL A 127 3.44 -15.46 -4.52
C VAL A 127 3.01 -15.94 -3.12
N ALA A 128 2.42 -17.14 -3.01
CA ALA A 128 2.02 -17.69 -1.72
C ALA A 128 3.22 -18.03 -0.83
N ILE A 129 4.33 -18.51 -1.41
CA ILE A 129 5.50 -19.04 -0.70
C ILE A 129 6.73 -18.13 -0.77
N GLU A 130 6.72 -17.12 -1.65
CA GLU A 130 7.85 -16.25 -1.89
C GLU A 130 8.18 -15.40 -0.64
N PRO A 131 9.46 -15.35 -0.20
CA PRO A 131 9.84 -14.76 1.08
C PRO A 131 9.44 -13.29 1.28
N TRP A 132 9.55 -12.44 0.25
CA TRP A 132 9.23 -11.02 0.32
C TRP A 132 7.73 -10.80 0.55
N SER A 133 6.87 -11.49 -0.21
CA SER A 133 5.43 -11.42 -0.02
C SER A 133 5.01 -11.94 1.36
N LEU A 134 5.63 -13.01 1.85
CA LEU A 134 5.38 -13.51 3.19
C LEU A 134 5.80 -12.53 4.27
N PHE A 135 7.03 -12.02 4.19
CA PHE A 135 7.55 -11.07 5.18
C PHE A 135 6.73 -9.77 5.22
N LEU A 136 6.45 -9.17 4.05
CA LEU A 136 5.69 -7.93 3.95
C LEU A 136 4.22 -8.08 4.35
N SER A 137 3.65 -9.28 4.28
CA SER A 137 2.27 -9.53 4.71
C SER A 137 2.13 -9.87 6.19
N ARG A 138 3.24 -10.16 6.89
CA ARG A 138 3.23 -10.45 8.33
C ARG A 138 3.53 -9.24 9.20
N GLY A 139 4.11 -8.18 8.64
CA GLY A 139 4.21 -6.87 9.27
C GLY A 139 3.11 -5.93 8.81
N ALA A 140 2.88 -4.86 9.57
CA ALA A 140 1.92 -3.82 9.21
C ALA A 140 2.47 -2.84 8.15
N PHE A 141 2.79 -3.34 6.96
CA PHE A 141 3.35 -2.54 5.86
C PHE A 141 2.27 -2.07 4.89
N GLU A 142 2.17 -0.76 4.68
CA GLU A 142 1.10 -0.21 3.83
C GLU A 142 1.29 -0.54 2.34
N ALA A 143 2.53 -0.74 1.90
CA ALA A 143 2.84 -1.15 0.53
C ALA A 143 2.15 -2.48 0.15
N ASN A 144 2.09 -3.43 1.08
CA ASN A 144 1.43 -4.72 0.86
C ASN A 144 -0.09 -4.55 0.71
N LEU A 145 -0.71 -3.69 1.52
CA LEU A 145 -2.13 -3.36 1.39
C LEU A 145 -2.42 -2.61 0.08
N ALA A 146 -1.54 -1.71 -0.35
CA ALA A 146 -1.70 -1.01 -1.63
C ALA A 146 -1.67 -2.00 -2.80
N LEU A 147 -0.74 -2.95 -2.81
CA LEU A 147 -0.68 -4.02 -3.82
C LEU A 147 -1.96 -4.87 -3.84
N ALA A 148 -2.47 -5.23 -2.67
CA ALA A 148 -3.70 -5.99 -2.51
C ALA A 148 -4.95 -5.26 -3.01
N LEU A 149 -4.91 -3.93 -3.14
CA LEU A 149 -5.96 -3.13 -3.77
C LEU A 149 -5.73 -2.94 -5.28
N ILE A 150 -4.46 -2.78 -5.68
CA ILE A 150 -4.08 -2.56 -7.09
C ILE A 150 -4.38 -3.78 -7.96
N LEU A 151 -4.03 -4.99 -7.51
CA LEU A 151 -4.27 -6.23 -8.28
C LEU A 151 -5.76 -6.47 -8.60
N PRO A 152 -6.68 -6.48 -7.62
CA PRO A 152 -8.10 -6.57 -7.92
C PRO A 152 -8.62 -5.36 -8.69
N GLY A 153 -8.14 -4.15 -8.40
CA GLY A 153 -8.48 -2.95 -9.16
C GLY A 153 -8.20 -3.11 -10.65
N PHE A 154 -7.01 -3.59 -11.01
CA PHE A 154 -6.63 -3.86 -12.39
C PHE A 154 -7.40 -5.05 -13.00
N TYR A 155 -7.60 -6.12 -12.25
CA TYR A 155 -8.43 -7.25 -12.69
C TYR A 155 -9.87 -6.80 -13.05
N PHE A 156 -10.50 -6.01 -12.19
CA PHE A 156 -11.84 -5.48 -12.43
C PHE A 156 -11.88 -4.43 -13.53
N PHE A 157 -10.80 -3.66 -13.75
CA PHE A 157 -10.68 -2.80 -14.91
C PHE A 157 -10.76 -3.62 -16.21
N LEU A 158 -9.95 -4.68 -16.32
CA LEU A 158 -9.98 -5.56 -17.49
C LEU A 158 -11.32 -6.30 -17.66
N LYS A 159 -12.04 -6.57 -16.56
CA LYS A 159 -13.42 -7.08 -16.61
C LYS A 159 -14.40 -6.00 -17.06
N GLY A 160 -14.19 -4.77 -16.60
CA GLY A 160 -14.95 -3.57 -16.90
C GLY A 160 -14.96 -3.17 -18.36
N LEU A 161 -13.90 -3.50 -19.10
CA LEU A 161 -13.84 -3.32 -20.56
C LEU A 161 -14.96 -4.09 -21.30
N LYS A 162 -15.40 -5.23 -20.75
CA LYS A 162 -16.53 -6.01 -21.29
C LYS A 162 -17.85 -5.70 -20.57
N GLU A 163 -17.80 -5.57 -19.25
CA GLU A 163 -18.95 -5.34 -18.38
C GLU A 163 -18.74 -4.07 -17.53
N SER A 164 -19.19 -2.93 -18.05
CA SER A 164 -18.87 -1.60 -17.51
C SER A 164 -19.16 -1.36 -16.03
N LYS A 165 -20.08 -2.11 -15.41
CA LYS A 165 -20.34 -2.05 -13.95
C LYS A 165 -19.09 -2.29 -13.10
N TYR A 166 -18.14 -3.10 -13.58
CA TYR A 166 -16.90 -3.39 -12.85
C TYR A 166 -15.90 -2.23 -12.88
N LEU A 167 -16.07 -1.23 -13.76
CA LEU A 167 -15.21 -0.04 -13.77
C LEU A 167 -15.37 0.79 -12.48
N VAL A 168 -16.58 0.78 -11.89
CA VAL A 168 -16.86 1.46 -10.62
C VAL A 168 -16.03 0.83 -9.50
N LEU A 169 -16.09 -0.50 -9.36
CA LEU A 169 -15.30 -1.23 -8.36
C LEU A 169 -13.79 -1.12 -8.63
N ALA A 170 -13.37 -1.20 -9.89
CA ALA A 170 -11.98 -1.01 -10.27
C ALA A 170 -11.45 0.35 -9.79
N THR A 171 -12.21 1.41 -10.08
CA THR A 171 -11.84 2.79 -9.73
C THR A 171 -11.86 3.01 -8.22
N PHE A 172 -12.80 2.40 -7.50
CA PHE A 172 -12.82 2.46 -6.04
C PHE A 172 -11.56 1.82 -5.44
N LEU A 173 -11.18 0.62 -5.88
CA LEU A 173 -10.00 -0.08 -5.36
C LEU A 173 -8.70 0.65 -5.71
N LEU A 174 -8.55 1.11 -6.96
CA LEU A 174 -7.40 1.88 -7.40
C LEU A 174 -7.35 3.25 -6.69
N GLY A 175 -8.49 3.91 -6.53
CA GLY A 175 -8.61 5.16 -5.77
C GLY A 175 -8.25 4.98 -4.31
N LEU A 176 -8.66 3.89 -3.65
CA LEU A 176 -8.29 3.63 -2.26
C LEU A 176 -6.79 3.35 -2.09
N SER A 177 -6.16 2.71 -3.08
CA SER A 177 -4.74 2.36 -3.01
C SER A 177 -3.81 3.58 -2.93
N VAL A 178 -4.17 4.73 -3.53
CA VAL A 178 -3.36 5.97 -3.44
C VAL A 178 -3.43 6.65 -2.06
N TRP A 179 -4.34 6.20 -1.20
CA TRP A 179 -4.45 6.59 0.21
C TRP A 179 -3.89 5.52 1.15
N THR A 180 -3.21 4.53 0.59
CA THR A 180 -2.59 3.45 1.36
C THR A 180 -1.08 3.62 1.41
N TYR A 181 -0.42 3.82 0.26
CA TYR A 181 1.03 3.93 0.20
C TYR A 181 1.51 5.06 -0.72
N ASN A 182 2.58 5.76 -0.33
CA ASN A 182 3.09 6.91 -1.07
C ASN A 182 3.45 6.58 -2.52
N SER A 183 4.12 5.44 -2.78
CA SER A 183 4.46 5.06 -4.17
C SER A 183 3.23 4.77 -5.03
N ALA A 184 2.10 4.37 -4.43
CA ALA A 184 0.86 4.17 -5.18
C ALA A 184 0.33 5.48 -5.77
N ARG A 185 0.59 6.62 -5.12
CA ARG A 185 0.21 7.96 -5.62
C ARG A 185 0.85 8.32 -6.95
N ILE A 186 1.97 7.70 -7.30
CA ILE A 186 2.66 7.89 -8.58
C ILE A 186 2.34 6.71 -9.50
N PHE A 187 2.52 5.48 -9.02
CA PHE A 187 2.35 4.27 -9.82
C PHE A 187 0.93 4.14 -10.39
N VAL A 188 -0.11 4.41 -9.59
CA VAL A 188 -1.50 4.18 -10.01
C VAL A 188 -1.95 5.17 -11.08
N PRO A 189 -1.71 6.50 -10.97
CA PRO A 189 -1.97 7.41 -12.09
C PRO A 189 -1.24 7.02 -13.38
N LEU A 190 0.04 6.63 -13.29
CA LEU A 190 0.79 6.17 -14.46
C LEU A 190 0.20 4.90 -15.08
N MET A 191 -0.18 3.93 -14.24
CA MET A 191 -0.86 2.71 -14.69
C MET A 191 -2.21 3.03 -15.34
N ILE A 192 -2.99 3.97 -14.79
CA ILE A 192 -4.27 4.40 -15.39
C ILE A 192 -4.02 5.09 -16.74
N ALA A 193 -3.01 5.95 -16.85
CA ALA A 193 -2.63 6.58 -18.10
C ALA A 193 -2.20 5.56 -19.16
N ALA A 194 -1.32 4.61 -18.79
CA ALA A 194 -0.85 3.56 -19.68
C ALA A 194 -1.99 2.65 -20.15
N THR A 195 -2.88 2.23 -19.25
CA THR A 195 -4.03 1.37 -19.59
C THR A 195 -5.07 2.12 -20.42
N LYS A 196 -5.27 3.42 -20.20
CA LYS A 196 -6.10 4.26 -21.07
C LYS A 196 -5.56 4.33 -22.50
N ILE A 197 -4.24 4.47 -22.66
CA ILE A 197 -3.59 4.47 -23.97
C ILE A 197 -3.74 3.11 -24.65
N LEU A 198 -3.42 2.02 -23.93
CA LEU A 198 -3.47 0.66 -24.45
C LEU A 198 -4.88 0.23 -24.88
N TYR A 199 -5.91 0.57 -24.09
CA TYR A 199 -7.31 0.15 -24.31
C TYR A 199 -8.19 1.29 -24.86
N TRP A 200 -7.60 2.29 -25.53
CA TRP A 200 -8.32 3.46 -26.03
C TRP A 200 -9.52 3.14 -26.92
N LYS A 201 -9.41 2.11 -27.77
CA LYS A 201 -10.49 1.69 -28.68
C LYS A 201 -11.69 1.16 -27.90
N ASP A 202 -11.46 0.29 -26.93
CA ASP A 202 -12.52 -0.28 -26.09
C ASP A 202 -13.18 0.79 -25.22
N LEU A 203 -12.38 1.67 -24.62
CA LEU A 203 -12.89 2.76 -23.79
C LEU A 203 -13.77 3.74 -24.58
N ARG A 204 -13.42 4.05 -25.84
CA ARG A 204 -14.28 4.90 -26.70
C ARG A 204 -15.64 4.27 -26.99
N VAL A 205 -15.71 2.95 -27.11
CA VAL A 205 -16.99 2.24 -27.27
C VAL A 205 -17.82 2.33 -25.98
N LEU A 206 -17.17 2.13 -24.83
CA LEU A 206 -17.81 2.26 -23.52
C LEU A 206 -18.35 3.67 -23.28
N TRP A 207 -17.64 4.72 -23.69
CA TRP A 207 -18.10 6.11 -23.55
C TRP A 207 -19.46 6.38 -24.21
N LYS A 208 -19.76 5.69 -25.30
CA LYS A 208 -21.06 5.82 -25.98
C LYS A 208 -22.16 5.02 -25.29
N LYS A 209 -21.84 3.84 -24.75
CA LYS A 209 -22.81 2.83 -24.29
C LYS A 209 -23.04 2.78 -22.78
N ALA A 210 -22.07 3.22 -21.96
CA ALA A 210 -22.04 2.97 -20.52
C ALA A 210 -22.06 4.25 -19.67
N LYS A 211 -22.84 5.26 -20.07
CA LYS A 211 -22.84 6.61 -19.47
C LYS A 211 -23.00 6.60 -17.94
N VAL A 212 -23.90 5.78 -17.40
CA VAL A 212 -24.16 5.70 -15.95
C VAL A 212 -22.94 5.19 -15.18
N HIS A 213 -22.36 4.06 -15.58
CA HIS A 213 -21.18 3.52 -14.90
C HIS A 213 -19.96 4.44 -15.04
N LEU A 214 -19.85 5.16 -16.16
CA LEU A 214 -18.79 6.15 -16.36
C LEU A 214 -18.97 7.38 -15.50
N PHE A 215 -20.21 7.84 -15.29
CA PHE A 215 -20.50 8.90 -14.32
C PHE A 215 -20.01 8.52 -12.92
N PHE A 216 -20.39 7.33 -12.41
CA PHE A 216 -19.92 6.85 -11.11
C PHE A 216 -18.41 6.63 -11.06
N THR A 217 -17.82 6.10 -12.12
CA THR A 217 -16.36 5.94 -12.25
C THR A 217 -15.67 7.30 -12.13
N SER A 218 -16.12 8.32 -12.87
CA SER A 218 -15.56 9.66 -12.82
C SER A 218 -15.76 10.33 -11.45
N ALA A 219 -16.94 10.18 -10.83
CA ALA A 219 -17.21 10.72 -9.50
C ALA A 219 -16.28 10.12 -8.44
N ILE A 220 -16.10 8.79 -8.44
CA ILE A 220 -15.18 8.10 -7.53
C ILE A 220 -13.74 8.52 -7.80
N ALA A 221 -13.34 8.64 -9.07
CA ALA A 221 -12.00 9.11 -9.42
C ALA A 221 -11.76 10.53 -8.91
N ILE A 222 -12.73 11.44 -9.03
CA ILE A 222 -12.62 12.80 -8.51
C ILE A 222 -12.44 12.77 -6.99
N ILE A 223 -13.26 12.00 -6.27
CA ILE A 223 -13.21 11.90 -4.80
C ILE A 223 -11.85 11.42 -4.30
N PHE A 224 -11.22 10.45 -4.97
CA PHE A 224 -9.93 9.93 -4.51
C PHE A 224 -8.72 10.71 -5.04
N PHE A 225 -8.72 11.09 -6.32
CA PHE A 225 -7.52 11.64 -6.96
C PHE A 225 -7.39 13.14 -6.77
N VAL A 226 -8.48 13.92 -6.78
CA VAL A 226 -8.38 15.38 -6.61
C VAL A 226 -7.81 15.75 -5.23
N PRO A 227 -8.31 15.22 -4.11
CA PRO A 227 -7.73 15.53 -2.80
C PRO A 227 -6.33 14.94 -2.63
N MET A 228 -6.02 13.81 -3.28
CA MET A 228 -4.68 13.21 -3.26
C MET A 228 -3.66 14.11 -3.95
N PHE A 229 -3.96 14.63 -5.15
CA PHE A 229 -3.09 15.60 -5.83
C PHE A 229 -2.97 16.91 -5.06
N TRP A 230 -4.07 17.39 -4.46
CA TRP A 230 -4.03 18.56 -3.58
C TRP A 230 -3.08 18.34 -2.38
N GLN A 231 -3.17 17.17 -1.75
CA GLN A 231 -2.32 16.83 -0.61
C GLN A 231 -0.84 16.70 -1.00
N LEU A 232 -0.53 16.19 -2.20
CA LEU A 232 0.84 16.08 -2.71
C LEU A 232 1.54 17.44 -2.84
N ILE A 233 0.80 18.51 -3.14
CA ILE A 233 1.36 19.86 -3.28
C ILE A 233 1.62 20.51 -1.90
N GLY A 234 0.93 20.03 -0.86
CA GLY A 234 1.07 20.56 0.50
C GLY A 234 2.37 20.13 1.21
N PRO A 235 2.74 20.81 2.32
CA PRO A 235 3.95 20.50 3.08
C PRO A 235 4.05 19.04 3.54
N ALA A 236 2.92 18.44 3.94
CA ALA A 236 2.87 17.06 4.39
C ALA A 236 3.09 16.05 3.25
N GLY A 237 2.64 16.36 2.03
CA GLY A 237 2.89 15.54 0.84
C GLY A 237 4.34 15.60 0.36
N GLN A 238 4.98 16.76 0.52
CA GLN A 238 6.38 16.98 0.13
C GLN A 238 7.38 16.45 1.16
N ALA A 239 6.98 16.30 2.43
CA ALA A 239 7.85 15.83 3.51
C ALA A 239 8.53 14.49 3.21
N ARG A 240 7.80 13.53 2.63
CA ARG A 240 8.38 12.23 2.25
C ARG A 240 9.26 12.35 1.02
N TYR A 241 8.83 13.09 0.01
CA TYR A 241 9.59 13.28 -1.24
C TYR A 241 10.96 13.90 -0.98
N GLY A 242 11.04 14.93 -0.13
CA GLY A 242 12.30 15.58 0.23
C GLY A 242 13.32 14.66 0.89
N LYS A 243 12.87 13.62 1.63
CA LYS A 243 13.76 12.66 2.32
C LYS A 243 14.33 11.57 1.41
N VAL A 244 13.72 11.32 0.24
CA VAL A 244 14.09 10.20 -0.65
C VAL A 244 14.48 10.66 -2.05
N ALA A 245 14.57 11.96 -2.28
CA ALA A 245 15.00 12.51 -3.55
C ALA A 245 16.46 12.11 -3.83
N ILE A 246 16.70 11.50 -4.99
CA ILE A 246 18.06 11.14 -5.44
C ILE A 246 18.89 12.40 -5.71
N ILE A 247 18.23 13.47 -6.16
CA ILE A 247 18.81 14.80 -6.28
C ILE A 247 18.33 15.60 -5.07
N ASP A 248 19.04 15.41 -3.96
CA ASP A 248 18.88 16.21 -2.75
C ASP A 248 20.01 17.26 -2.69
N VAL A 249 19.70 18.40 -2.10
CA VAL A 249 20.65 19.50 -1.86
C VAL A 249 21.61 19.14 -0.72
N ASP A 250 21.25 18.20 0.16
CA ASP A 250 22.11 17.76 1.28
C ASP A 250 21.78 16.34 1.80
N PRO A 251 22.29 15.27 1.15
CA PRO A 251 22.10 13.90 1.61
C PRO A 251 22.69 13.61 3.01
N GLN A 252 23.60 14.44 3.52
CA GLN A 252 24.18 14.28 4.87
C GLN A 252 23.29 14.88 5.96
N GLY A 253 22.61 16.00 5.68
CA GLY A 253 21.67 16.64 6.60
C GLY A 253 20.50 15.75 7.03
N ASN A 254 20.08 14.82 6.17
CA ASN A 254 19.02 13.85 6.49
C ASN A 254 19.50 12.75 7.45
N THR A 255 20.81 12.44 7.48
CA THR A 255 21.39 11.43 8.38
C THR A 255 21.67 12.01 9.76
N THR A 256 22.15 13.27 9.83
CA THR A 256 22.53 13.94 11.09
C THR A 256 21.33 14.45 11.89
N SER A 257 20.28 14.95 11.23
CA SER A 257 19.06 15.42 11.89
C SER A 257 18.23 14.30 12.54
N GLY A 258 18.29 13.08 12.00
CA GLY A 258 17.67 11.89 12.59
C GLY A 258 18.32 11.42 13.89
N LEU A 259 19.56 11.85 14.16
CA LEU A 259 20.35 11.50 15.35
C LEU A 259 20.40 12.63 16.39
N GLY A 260 19.67 13.72 16.17
CA GLY A 260 19.59 14.85 17.10
C GLY A 260 20.78 15.81 17.06
N ILE A 261 21.58 15.80 15.99
CA ILE A 261 22.73 16.70 15.84
C ILE A 261 22.31 17.96 15.07
N ASP A 262 22.66 19.14 15.59
CA ASP A 262 22.36 20.42 14.94
C ASP A 262 23.25 20.62 13.71
N LYS A 263 22.63 20.57 12.53
CA LYS A 263 23.31 20.73 11.23
C LYS A 263 24.06 22.06 11.07
N LYS A 264 23.75 23.09 11.86
CA LYS A 264 24.43 24.39 11.76
C LYS A 264 25.82 24.39 12.37
N THR A 265 26.14 23.39 13.18
CA THR A 265 27.44 23.30 13.87
C THR A 265 28.42 22.36 13.15
N ILE A 266 27.95 21.60 12.15
CA ILE A 266 28.77 20.65 11.40
C ILE A 266 29.31 21.35 10.15
N HIS A 267 30.63 21.54 10.11
CA HIS A 267 31.32 22.20 8.99
C HIS A 267 32.01 21.24 8.02
N LYS A 268 32.22 19.98 8.44
CA LYS A 268 32.91 18.95 7.66
C LYS A 268 32.06 17.70 7.56
N SER A 269 32.30 16.92 6.53
CA SER A 269 31.32 15.93 6.06
C SER A 269 31.95 14.57 5.80
N ILE A 270 31.18 13.48 5.87
CA ILE A 270 31.71 12.13 5.57
C ILE A 270 32.25 12.03 4.12
N TYR A 271 31.75 12.86 3.19
CA TYR A 271 32.29 12.94 1.84
C TYR A 271 33.68 13.58 1.82
N GLU A 272 33.98 14.55 2.70
CA GLU A 272 35.33 15.12 2.80
C GLU A 272 36.31 14.12 3.41
N VAL A 273 35.87 13.31 4.39
CA VAL A 273 36.67 12.21 4.93
C VAL A 273 36.98 11.16 3.86
N LEU A 274 35.98 10.80 3.05
CA LEU A 274 36.11 9.71 2.07
C LEU A 274 36.75 10.13 0.74
N ILE A 275 36.64 11.39 0.34
CA ILE A 275 37.10 11.88 -0.97
C ILE A 275 38.34 12.75 -0.82
N ASN A 276 38.44 13.53 0.26
CA ASN A 276 39.52 14.49 0.47
C ASN A 276 40.50 14.05 1.58
N ASP A 277 40.45 12.78 2.00
CA ASP A 277 41.29 12.18 3.05
C ASP A 277 41.32 12.97 4.38
N GLU A 278 40.23 13.66 4.71
CA GLU A 278 40.09 14.33 6.01
C GLU A 278 40.00 13.32 7.16
N ASN A 279 40.62 13.65 8.29
CA ASN A 279 40.58 12.76 9.46
C ASN A 279 39.15 12.70 10.03
N ILE A 280 38.66 11.49 10.32
CA ILE A 280 37.31 11.25 10.83
C ILE A 280 37.02 11.98 12.15
N GLU A 281 38.05 12.25 12.97
CA GLU A 281 37.91 13.02 14.21
C GLU A 281 37.56 14.50 13.96
N ASN A 282 37.81 15.00 12.75
CA ASN A 282 37.50 16.38 12.36
C ASN A 282 36.09 16.54 11.75
N ALA A 283 35.35 15.44 11.51
CA ALA A 283 34.05 15.44 10.83
C ALA A 283 32.85 15.29 11.78
N ALA A 284 33.02 15.61 13.07
CA ALA A 284 32.01 15.51 14.12
C ALA A 284 31.34 16.87 14.43
#